data_AF-A0A536GY55-F1
#
_entry.id   AF-A0A536GY55-F1
#
_cell.length_a   1.000
_cell.length_b   1.000
_cell.length_c   1.000
_cell.angle_alpha   90.00
_cell.angle_beta   90.00
_cell.angle_gamma   90.00
#
_symmetry.space_group_name_H-M   'P 1'
#
loop_
_entity.id
_entity.type
_entity.pdbx_description
1 polymer ?
#
loop_
_entity_poly.entity_id
_entity_poly.type
_entity_poly.pdbx_seq_one_letter_code
_entity_poly.pdbx_strand_id
1 'polypeptide(L)'
;MSRLATAVHMTLRGSGALLILLGLAIWTGRAGAIIPVHEFLGFVLALSLWTLSFLAARAGVQRGIVVAGFAWGLIAPILGLTQANLLTNDWHWVIQLLHLLVGLAAIGTGEGLAQRMRRLGASQVKAA
;
A
#
# COMPACT_ATOMS: atom_id res chain seq x y z
N MET A 1 -9.85 -12.69 -12.46
CA MET A 1 -9.29 -12.43 -11.10
C MET A 1 -10.11 -13.25 -10.11
N SER A 2 -9.48 -13.93 -9.14
CA SER A 2 -10.21 -14.74 -8.16
C SER A 2 -11.03 -13.86 -7.19
N ARG A 3 -12.05 -14.44 -6.53
CA ARG A 3 -12.83 -13.74 -5.48
C ARG A 3 -11.93 -13.23 -4.36
N LEU A 4 -10.94 -14.03 -3.96
CA LEU A 4 -9.92 -13.65 -2.97
C LEU A 4 -9.14 -12.41 -3.42
N ALA A 5 -8.60 -12.41 -4.65
CA ALA A 5 -7.86 -11.26 -5.17
C ALA A 5 -8.72 -9.99 -5.21
N THR A 6 -10.02 -10.11 -5.50
CA THR A 6 -10.95 -8.97 -5.49
C THR A 6 -11.17 -8.45 -4.07
N ALA A 7 -11.41 -9.34 -3.10
CA ALA A 7 -11.59 -8.95 -1.70
C ALA A 7 -10.35 -8.23 -1.16
N VAL A 8 -9.16 -8.82 -1.34
CA VAL A 8 -7.89 -8.23 -0.90
C VAL A 8 -7.63 -6.88 -1.59
N HIS A 9 -7.97 -6.76 -2.87
CA HIS A 9 -7.85 -5.49 -3.58
C HIS A 9 -8.77 -4.41 -2.99
N MET A 10 -10.02 -4.75 -2.65
CA MET A 10 -10.93 -3.79 -2.01
C MET A 10 -10.47 -3.42 -0.60
N THR A 11 -9.91 -4.36 0.17
CA THR A 11 -9.28 -4.07 1.46
C THR A 11 -8.13 -3.08 1.31
N LEU A 12 -7.24 -3.28 0.34
CA LEU A 12 -6.14 -2.35 0.04
C LEU A 12 -6.65 -0.94 -0.30
N ARG A 13 -7.72 -0.84 -1.10
CA ARG A 13 -8.31 0.46 -1.47
C ARG A 13 -8.93 1.17 -0.28
N GLY A 14 -9.73 0.44 0.49
CA GLY A 14 -10.39 0.98 1.68
C GLY A 14 -9.37 1.45 2.73
N SER A 15 -8.39 0.61 3.06
CA SER A 15 -7.34 0.99 4.02
C SER A 15 -6.47 2.13 3.48
N GLY A 16 -6.10 2.12 2.20
CA GLY A 16 -5.33 3.20 1.58
C GLY A 16 -6.03 4.55 1.63
N ALA A 17 -7.32 4.60 1.31
CA ALA A 17 -8.11 5.83 1.40
C ALA A 17 -8.20 6.35 2.84
N LEU A 18 -8.48 5.47 3.81
CA LEU A 18 -8.52 5.84 5.23
C LEU A 18 -7.16 6.31 5.73
N LEU A 19 -6.07 5.65 5.34
CA LEU A 19 -4.70 6.02 5.71
C LEU A 19 -4.35 7.43 5.25
N ILE A 20 -4.72 7.81 4.02
CA ILE A 20 -4.48 9.17 3.53
C ILE A 20 -5.24 10.18 4.40
N LEU A 21 -6.51 9.94 4.69
CA LEU A 21 -7.32 10.84 5.52
C LEU A 21 -6.77 10.98 6.94
N LEU A 22 -6.44 9.86 7.58
CA LEU A 22 -5.86 9.84 8.93
C LEU A 22 -4.47 10.48 8.93
N GLY A 23 -3.63 10.20 7.93
CA GLY A 23 -2.30 10.78 7.80
C GLY A 23 -2.35 12.31 7.68
N LEU A 24 -3.25 12.84 6.86
CA LEU A 24 -3.47 14.29 6.76
C LEU A 24 -3.98 14.90 8.07
N ALA A 25 -4.86 14.22 8.80
CA ALA A 25 -5.30 14.67 10.12
C ALA A 25 -4.15 14.70 11.14
N ILE A 26 -3.31 13.65 11.17
CA ILE A 26 -2.12 13.55 12.03
C ILE A 26 -1.09 14.61 11.69
N TRP A 27 -0.87 14.90 10.39
CA TRP A 27 0.06 15.92 9.91
C TRP A 27 -0.17 17.28 10.59
N THR A 28 -1.42 17.64 10.87
CA THR A 28 -1.76 18.92 11.54
C THR A 28 -1.22 19.06 12.97
N GLY A 29 -0.65 18.00 13.55
CA GLY A 29 -0.12 17.98 14.92
C GLY A 29 -1.18 17.90 16.01
N ARG A 30 -2.47 17.77 15.64
CA ARG A 30 -3.60 17.80 16.59
C ARG A 30 -4.27 16.44 16.83
N ALA A 31 -3.89 15.43 16.05
CA ALA A 31 -4.57 14.14 16.02
C ALA A 31 -3.69 12.98 16.54
N GLY A 32 -2.89 13.22 17.58
CA GLY A 32 -2.00 12.19 18.13
C GLY A 32 -2.72 10.91 18.63
N ALA A 33 -3.96 11.06 19.13
CA ALA A 33 -4.74 9.94 19.67
C ALA A 33 -5.15 8.88 18.62
N ILE A 34 -5.14 9.22 17.32
CA ILE A 34 -5.52 8.28 16.23
C ILE A 34 -4.31 7.61 15.57
N ILE A 35 -3.08 7.89 16.00
CA ILE A 35 -1.85 7.28 15.46
C ILE A 35 -1.92 5.74 15.50
N PRO A 36 -2.33 5.07 16.60
CA PRO A 36 -2.38 3.61 16.63
C PRO A 36 -3.35 3.01 15.59
N VAL A 37 -4.44 3.72 15.27
CA VAL A 37 -5.40 3.32 14.24
C VAL A 37 -4.77 3.45 12.84
N HIS A 38 -4.04 4.54 12.60
CA HIS A 38 -3.29 4.73 11.36
C HIS A 38 -2.23 3.64 11.17
N GLU A 39 -1.44 3.34 12.20
CA GLU A 39 -0.43 2.27 12.15
C GLU A 39 -1.05 0.90 11.87
N PHE A 40 -2.13 0.55 12.57
CA PHE A 40 -2.87 -0.70 12.34
C PHE A 40 -3.35 -0.82 10.89
N LEU A 41 -3.98 0.22 10.34
CA LEU A 41 -4.40 0.23 8.94
C LEU A 41 -3.21 0.15 7.98
N GLY A 42 -2.05 0.69 8.37
CA GLY A 42 -0.79 0.57 7.63
C GLY A 42 -0.35 -0.88 7.47
N PHE A 43 -0.44 -1.67 8.55
CA PHE A 43 -0.19 -3.12 8.48
C PHE A 43 -1.24 -3.85 7.63
N VAL A 44 -2.51 -3.48 7.74
CA VAL A 44 -3.58 -4.05 6.88
C VAL A 44 -3.30 -3.79 5.40
N LEU A 45 -2.88 -2.57 5.04
CA LEU A 45 -2.46 -2.21 3.68
C LEU A 45 -1.26 -3.06 3.24
N ALA A 46 -0.20 -3.14 4.06
CA ALA A 46 1.03 -3.87 3.74
C ALA A 46 0.76 -5.37 3.50
N LEU A 47 -0.01 -6.01 4.37
CA LEU A 47 -0.40 -7.43 4.22
C LEU A 47 -1.29 -7.66 2.99
N SER A 48 -2.19 -6.71 2.69
CA SER A 48 -3.00 -6.77 1.48
C SER A 48 -2.13 -6.66 0.22
N LEU A 49 -1.14 -5.76 0.22
CA LEU A 49 -0.21 -5.59 -0.89
C LEU A 49 0.67 -6.83 -1.09
N TRP A 50 1.21 -7.42 -0.04
CA TRP A 50 1.96 -8.68 -0.12
C TRP A 50 1.10 -9.83 -0.63
N THR A 51 -0.15 -9.92 -0.17
CA THR A 51 -1.09 -10.93 -0.65
C THR A 51 -1.39 -10.75 -2.14
N LEU A 52 -1.65 -9.52 -2.61
CA LEU A 52 -1.82 -9.23 -4.04
C LEU A 52 -0.55 -9.52 -4.84
N SER A 53 0.63 -9.21 -4.31
CA SER A 53 1.91 -9.48 -4.96
C SER A 53 2.12 -10.97 -5.16
N PHE A 54 1.84 -11.78 -4.14
CA PHE A 54 1.89 -13.24 -4.22
C PHE A 54 0.88 -13.80 -5.24
N LEU A 55 -0.38 -13.34 -5.19
CA LEU A 55 -1.41 -13.77 -6.14
C LEU A 55 -1.07 -13.36 -7.58
N ALA A 56 -0.50 -12.17 -7.77
CA ALA A 56 -0.04 -11.68 -9.06
C ALA A 56 1.13 -12.51 -9.60
N ALA A 57 2.08 -12.89 -8.74
CA ALA A 57 3.18 -13.79 -9.10
C ALA A 57 2.63 -15.13 -9.60
N ARG A 58 1.67 -15.73 -8.87
CA ARG A 58 1.01 -16.98 -9.27
C ARG A 58 0.22 -16.86 -10.57
N ALA A 59 -0.34 -15.69 -10.84
CA ALA A 59 -1.06 -15.39 -12.09
C ALA A 59 -0.14 -15.09 -13.28
N GLY A 60 1.18 -15.06 -13.09
CA GLY A 60 2.15 -14.79 -14.16
C GLY A 60 2.35 -13.30 -14.47
N VAL A 61 2.04 -12.40 -13.53
CA VAL A 61 2.36 -10.97 -13.68
C VAL A 61 3.87 -10.74 -13.69
N GLN A 62 4.34 -9.77 -14.48
CA GLN A 62 5.76 -9.42 -14.60
C GLN A 62 6.46 -9.24 -13.24
N ARG A 63 7.63 -9.86 -13.10
CA ARG A 63 8.40 -9.90 -11.83
C ARG A 63 8.67 -8.52 -11.23
N GLY A 64 8.95 -7.51 -12.04
CA GLY A 64 9.30 -6.16 -11.56
C GLY A 64 8.25 -5.54 -10.64
N ILE A 65 6.97 -5.54 -11.04
CA ILE A 65 5.90 -4.97 -10.22
C ILE A 65 5.57 -5.83 -9.00
N VAL A 66 5.76 -7.15 -9.11
CA VAL A 66 5.61 -8.08 -7.97
C VAL A 66 6.66 -7.77 -6.89
N VAL A 67 7.93 -7.64 -7.29
CA VAL A 67 9.03 -7.27 -6.38
C VAL A 67 8.79 -5.89 -5.78
N ALA A 68 8.35 -4.92 -6.57
CA ALA A 68 7.98 -3.60 -6.07
C ALA A 68 6.88 -3.67 -4.99
N GLY A 69 5.87 -4.52 -5.19
CA GLY A 69 4.80 -4.71 -4.20
C GLY A 69 5.31 -5.27 -2.87
N PHE A 70 6.22 -6.25 -2.91
CA PHE A 70 6.88 -6.75 -1.69
C PHE A 70 7.75 -5.68 -1.03
N ALA A 71 8.55 -4.96 -1.82
CA ALA A 71 9.42 -3.90 -1.32
C ALA A 71 8.63 -2.79 -0.64
N TRP A 72 7.57 -2.27 -1.26
CA TRP A 72 6.75 -1.21 -0.65
C TRP A 72 6.02 -1.69 0.61
N GLY A 73 5.58 -2.95 0.66
CA GLY A 73 4.97 -3.52 1.86
C GLY A 73 5.95 -3.63 3.04
N LEU A 74 7.27 -3.57 2.80
CA LEU A 74 8.29 -3.51 3.84
C LEU A 74 8.74 -2.07 4.15
N ILE A 75 9.00 -1.27 3.11
CA ILE A 75 9.50 0.10 3.23
C ILE A 75 8.48 0.99 3.96
N ALA A 76 7.19 0.88 3.64
CA ALA A 76 6.17 1.76 4.21
C ALA A 76 6.03 1.60 5.74
N PRO A 77 5.90 0.39 6.31
CA PRO A 77 5.88 0.22 7.77
C PRO A 77 7.16 0.67 8.46
N ILE A 78 8.34 0.36 7.90
CA ILE A 78 9.61 0.78 8.50
C ILE A 78 9.69 2.31 8.57
N LEU A 79 9.40 3.00 7.46
CA LEU A 79 9.41 4.47 7.44
C LEU A 79 8.35 5.05 8.37
N GLY A 80 7.14 4.50 8.40
CA GLY A 80 6.05 4.99 9.25
C GLY A 80 6.37 4.88 10.74
N LEU A 81 6.82 3.72 11.21
CA LEU A 81 7.15 3.48 12.62
C LEU A 81 8.38 4.27 13.09
N THR A 82 9.30 4.57 12.18
CA THR A 82 10.50 5.35 12.50
C THR A 82 10.32 6.85 12.28
N GLN A 83 9.25 7.28 11.61
CA GLN A 83 9.00 8.65 11.17
C GLN A 83 9.22 9.67 12.29
N ALA A 84 8.63 9.46 13.46
CA ALA A 84 8.67 10.40 14.58
C ALA A 84 10.10 10.72 15.10
N ASN A 85 11.06 9.85 14.79
CA ASN A 85 12.46 9.99 15.22
C ASN A 85 13.39 10.52 14.11
N LEU A 86 12.86 10.79 12.91
CA LEU A 86 13.63 11.27 11.76
C LEU A 86 13.44 12.77 11.57
N LEU A 87 14.55 13.51 11.41
CA LEU A 87 14.59 14.96 11.18
C LEU A 87 13.60 15.72 12.08
N THR A 88 13.78 15.65 13.40
CA THR A 88 12.86 16.21 14.41
C THR A 88 12.89 17.74 14.54
N ASN A 89 13.48 18.44 13.56
CA ASN A 89 13.54 19.90 13.49
C ASN A 89 12.46 20.45 12.55
N ASP A 90 12.57 21.72 12.16
CA ASP A 90 11.61 22.38 11.26
C ASP A 90 11.48 21.73 9.87
N TRP A 91 12.39 20.82 9.50
CA TRP A 91 12.33 20.03 8.26
C TRP A 91 11.60 18.69 8.40
N HIS A 92 11.00 18.40 9.56
CA HIS A 92 10.27 17.14 9.80
C HIS A 92 9.16 16.89 8.76
N TRP A 93 8.54 17.95 8.25
CA TRP A 93 7.52 17.85 7.20
C TRP A 93 8.02 17.14 5.93
N VAL A 94 9.33 17.15 5.65
CA VAL A 94 9.92 16.43 4.51
C VAL A 94 9.76 14.92 4.70
N ILE A 95 9.94 14.42 5.93
CA ILE A 95 9.73 13.01 6.24
C ILE A 95 8.24 12.66 6.15
N GLN A 96 7.35 13.54 6.61
CA GLN A 96 5.89 13.36 6.47
C GLN A 96 5.47 13.29 5.00
N LEU A 97 6.01 14.17 4.15
CA LEU A 97 5.78 14.14 2.71
C LEU A 97 6.34 12.86 2.07
N LEU A 98 7.56 12.47 2.42
CA LEU A 98 8.17 11.24 1.92
C LEU A 98 7.33 10.02 2.29
N HIS A 99 6.83 9.95 3.52
CA HIS A 99 5.97 8.87 3.99
C HIS A 99 4.66 8.82 3.21
N LEU A 100 4.02 9.98 2.97
CA LEU A 100 2.84 10.07 2.11
C LEU A 100 3.12 9.53 0.69
N LEU A 101 4.23 9.94 0.07
CA LEU A 101 4.62 9.49 -1.27
C LEU A 101 4.88 7.98 -1.33
N VAL A 102 5.54 7.42 -0.30
CA VAL A 102 5.75 5.98 -0.16
C VAL A 102 4.41 5.24 -0.01
N GLY A 103 3.48 5.77 0.79
CA GLY A 103 2.12 5.23 0.90
C GLY A 103 1.37 5.23 -0.44
N LEU A 104 1.46 6.33 -1.20
CA LEU A 104 0.88 6.42 -2.54
C LEU A 104 1.52 5.43 -3.52
N ALA A 105 2.84 5.23 -3.46
CA ALA A 105 3.55 4.25 -4.27
C ALA A 105 3.09 2.81 -3.94
N ALA A 106 2.88 2.50 -2.65
CA ALA A 106 2.34 1.21 -2.21
C ALA A 106 0.92 0.97 -2.76
N ILE A 107 0.03 1.95 -2.64
CA ILE A 107 -1.36 1.88 -3.15
C ILE A 107 -1.35 1.73 -4.67
N GLY A 108 -0.61 2.58 -5.39
CA GLY A 108 -0.52 2.56 -6.85
C GLY A 108 0.05 1.24 -7.38
N THR A 109 1.01 0.64 -6.66
CA THR A 109 1.54 -0.69 -6.99
C THR A 109 0.46 -1.77 -6.82
N GLY A 110 -0.33 -1.72 -5.74
CA GLY A 110 -1.46 -2.62 -5.51
C GLY A 110 -2.51 -2.56 -6.63
N GLU A 111 -2.92 -1.35 -7.04
CA GLU A 111 -3.82 -1.13 -8.18
C GLU A 111 -3.23 -1.70 -9.48
N GLY A 112 -1.93 -1.43 -9.72
CA GLY A 112 -1.21 -1.91 -10.88
C GLY A 112 -1.13 -3.44 -10.97
N LEU A 113 -0.95 -4.13 -9.85
CA LEU A 113 -0.97 -5.59 -9.75
C LEU A 113 -2.37 -6.14 -10.06
N ALA A 114 -3.41 -5.59 -9.44
CA ALA A 114 -4.80 -6.01 -9.65
C ALA A 114 -5.22 -5.84 -11.11
N GLN A 115 -4.89 -4.71 -11.75
CA GLN A 115 -5.20 -4.48 -13.15
C GLN A 115 -4.52 -5.50 -14.07
N ARG A 116 -3.24 -5.81 -13.84
CA ARG A 116 -2.49 -6.79 -14.65
C ARG A 116 -3.06 -8.20 -14.51
N MET A 117 -3.43 -8.62 -13.30
CA MET A 117 -4.11 -9.91 -13.09
C MET A 117 -5.45 -10.00 -13.84
N ARG A 118 -6.24 -8.91 -13.90
CA ARG A 118 -7.48 -8.86 -14.68
C ARG A 118 -7.21 -9.03 -16.18
N ARG A 119 -6.21 -8.33 -16.71
CA ARG A 119 -5.84 -8.40 -18.14
C ARG A 119 -5.40 -9.80 -18.53
N LEU A 120 -4.54 -10.45 -17.73
CA LEU A 120 -4.08 -11.81 -17.99
C LEU A 120 -5.24 -12.82 -17.99
N GLY A 121 -6.15 -12.74 -17.02
CA GLY A 121 -7.33 -13.61 -16.99
C GLY A 121 -8.25 -13.41 -18.19
N ALA A 122 -8.44 -12.18 -18.67
CA ALA A 122 -9.24 -11.90 -19.86
C ALA A 122 -8.58 -12.45 -21.14
N SER A 123 -7.25 -12.39 -21.25
CA SER A 123 -6.52 -12.97 -22.39
C SER A 123 -6.63 -14.48 -22.43
N GLN A 124 -6.58 -15.16 -21.27
CA GLN A 124 -6.73 -16.62 -21.19
C GLN A 124 -8.12 -17.07 -21.65
N VAL A 125 -9.19 -16.35 -21.26
CA VAL A 125 -10.56 -16.64 -21.70
C VAL A 125 -10.73 -16.49 -23.21
N LYS A 126 -10.05 -15.52 -23.84
CA LYS A 126 -10.11 -15.33 -25.30
C LYS A 126 -9.36 -16.41 -26.10
N ALA A 127 -8.42 -17.11 -25.46
CA ALA A 127 -7.57 -18.11 -26.12
C ALA A 127 -8.08 -19.55 -25.95
N ALA A 128 -9.13 -19.74 -25.14
CA ALA A 128 -9.81 -21.02 -24.91
C ALA A 128 -11.07 -21.11 -25.77
#